data_AF-A0A7S3VV77-F1
#
_entry.id   AF-A0A7S3VV77-F1
#
_cell.length_a   1.000
_cell.length_b   1.000
_cell.length_c   1.000
_cell.angle_alpha   90.00
_cell.angle_beta   90.00
_cell.angle_gamma   90.00
#
_symmetry.space_group_name_H-M   'P 1'
#
loop_
_entity.id
_entity.type
_entity.pdbx_description
1 polymer ?
#
loop_
_entity_poly.entity_id
_entity_poly.type
_entity_poly.pdbx_seq_one_letter_code
_entity_poly.pdbx_strand_id
1 'polypeptide(L)'
;ANQESKPSWLTKPGFLDFASLCAFPLRKLPKLCATLHEQQLPLGHPAVHTLICQCLFQLGKICIDSSSGGSSDRVYLEQRTEWEEPGGVLQALSYELGRLGEQLEETPREHDAVLLLGEIAAYLADWAPACNAVALRFAAMTSRAADHLEQQVETAKGSGQDAVQQRLQARQCHLRMTSLLCHTNGPLDAAAMLQLMVQVQHAACFMNDPVQR
;
A
#
# COMPACT_ATOMS: atom_id res chain seq x y z
N ALA A 1 15.65 -20.84 -3.55
CA ALA A 1 14.72 -21.01 -2.41
C ALA A 1 14.55 -22.50 -2.17
N ASN A 2 14.90 -23.02 -1.00
CA ASN A 2 14.69 -24.43 -0.66
C ASN A 2 13.26 -24.61 -0.14
N GLN A 3 12.56 -25.67 -0.55
CA GLN A 3 11.18 -25.91 -0.10
C GLN A 3 11.08 -26.13 1.43
N GLU A 4 12.16 -26.61 2.04
CA GLU A 4 12.22 -26.86 3.50
C GLU A 4 12.41 -25.58 4.33
N SER A 5 12.76 -24.45 3.70
CA SER A 5 12.88 -23.15 4.39
C SER A 5 11.59 -22.33 4.33
N LYS A 6 10.44 -22.96 4.04
CA LYS A 6 9.15 -22.26 3.96
C LYS A 6 8.72 -21.78 5.35
N PRO A 7 8.45 -20.48 5.53
CA PRO A 7 7.92 -19.98 6.79
C PRO A 7 6.56 -20.61 7.14
N SER A 8 6.26 -20.76 8.44
CA SER A 8 4.99 -21.32 8.93
C SER A 8 3.78 -20.45 8.56
N TRP A 9 3.97 -19.14 8.42
CA TRP A 9 2.93 -18.17 8.09
C TRP A 9 2.57 -18.10 6.60
N LEU A 10 3.29 -18.80 5.71
CA LEU A 10 2.99 -18.86 4.27
C LEU A 10 2.39 -20.20 3.86
N THR A 11 1.39 -20.14 2.98
CA THR A 11 0.95 -21.31 2.22
C THR A 11 2.05 -21.74 1.23
N LYS A 12 2.00 -22.98 0.75
CA LYS A 12 2.92 -23.44 -0.31
C LYS A 12 2.86 -22.56 -1.57
N PRO A 13 1.68 -22.25 -2.15
CA PRO A 13 1.60 -21.32 -3.28
C PRO A 13 2.14 -19.93 -2.93
N GLY A 14 1.72 -19.35 -1.80
CA GLY A 14 2.22 -18.04 -1.38
C GLY A 14 3.75 -17.99 -1.17
N PHE A 15 4.37 -19.08 -0.74
CA PHE A 15 5.84 -19.15 -0.67
C PHE A 15 6.52 -19.15 -2.05
N LEU A 16 5.90 -19.79 -3.04
CA LEU A 16 6.42 -19.76 -4.41
C LEU A 16 6.31 -18.34 -5.00
N ASP A 17 5.21 -17.65 -4.75
CA ASP A 17 5.02 -16.27 -5.21
C ASP A 17 5.99 -15.32 -4.51
N PHE A 18 6.12 -15.46 -3.19
CA PHE A 18 7.10 -14.71 -2.40
C PHE A 18 8.53 -14.91 -2.92
N ALA A 19 8.93 -16.17 -3.15
CA ALA A 19 10.24 -16.48 -3.71
C ALA A 19 10.41 -15.99 -5.16
N SER A 20 9.33 -15.99 -5.95
CA SER A 20 9.31 -15.53 -7.33
C SER A 20 9.54 -14.02 -7.44
N LEU A 21 8.97 -13.25 -6.51
CA LEU A 21 9.21 -11.80 -6.37
C LEU A 21 10.63 -11.49 -5.93
N CYS A 22 11.24 -12.35 -5.09
CA CYS A 22 12.65 -12.25 -4.71
C CYS A 22 13.61 -12.61 -5.86
N ALA A 23 13.15 -13.29 -6.91
CA ALA A 23 14.00 -13.76 -8.01
C ALA A 23 14.46 -12.62 -8.94
N PHE A 24 15.36 -12.96 -9.88
CA PHE A 24 16.08 -12.03 -10.74
C PHE A 24 15.19 -10.90 -11.34
N PRO A 25 15.67 -9.64 -11.38
CA PRO A 25 14.79 -8.49 -11.27
C PRO A 25 13.98 -8.15 -12.53
N LEU A 26 14.42 -8.56 -13.72
CA LEU A 26 13.84 -8.19 -15.02
C LEU A 26 12.34 -8.52 -15.26
N ARG A 27 11.67 -9.25 -14.35
CA ARG A 27 10.23 -9.57 -14.46
C ARG A 27 9.44 -9.30 -13.18
N LYS A 28 9.95 -8.45 -12.28
CA LYS A 28 9.32 -8.22 -10.97
C LYS A 28 7.94 -7.60 -11.06
N LEU A 29 7.71 -6.62 -11.94
CA LEU A 29 6.41 -5.95 -12.03
C LEU A 29 5.30 -6.83 -12.63
N PRO A 30 5.51 -7.58 -13.73
CA PRO A 30 4.50 -8.53 -14.20
C PRO A 30 4.18 -9.62 -13.18
N LYS A 31 5.21 -10.10 -12.45
CA LYS A 31 5.02 -11.06 -11.36
C LYS A 31 4.25 -10.46 -10.19
N LEU A 32 4.50 -9.20 -9.84
CA LEU A 32 3.74 -8.49 -8.83
C LEU A 32 2.27 -8.42 -9.23
N CYS A 33 1.98 -8.07 -10.48
CA CYS A 33 0.62 -8.05 -11.00
C CYS A 33 -0.06 -9.41 -10.88
N ALA A 34 0.61 -10.50 -11.29
CA ALA A 34 0.10 -11.86 -11.13
C ALA A 34 -0.12 -12.23 -9.66
N THR A 35 0.80 -11.84 -8.77
CA THR A 35 0.69 -12.12 -7.33
C THR A 35 -0.48 -11.38 -6.69
N LEU A 36 -0.73 -10.13 -7.08
CA LEU A 36 -1.89 -9.35 -6.64
C LEU A 36 -3.20 -9.95 -7.16
N HIS A 37 -3.18 -10.47 -8.39
CA HIS A 37 -4.33 -11.15 -8.98
C HIS A 37 -4.69 -12.43 -8.22
N GLU A 38 -3.68 -13.26 -7.92
CA GLU A 38 -3.85 -14.57 -7.27
C GLU A 38 -4.13 -14.50 -5.76
N GLN A 39 -3.85 -13.37 -5.11
CA GLN A 39 -4.14 -13.09 -3.69
C GLN A 39 -3.61 -14.15 -2.70
N GLN A 40 -2.49 -14.82 -3.04
CA GLN A 40 -1.90 -15.87 -2.20
C GLN A 40 -1.00 -15.33 -1.09
N LEU A 41 -0.57 -14.06 -1.18
CA LEU A 41 0.30 -13.43 -0.20
C LEU A 41 -0.52 -12.70 0.87
N PRO A 42 -0.16 -12.85 2.17
CA PRO A 42 -0.77 -12.06 3.23
C PRO A 42 -0.26 -10.61 3.15
N LEU A 43 -0.99 -9.75 2.45
CA LEU A 43 -0.59 -8.35 2.19
C LEU A 43 -0.38 -7.53 3.46
N GLY A 44 -1.06 -7.87 4.57
CA GLY A 44 -0.85 -7.25 5.88
C GLY A 44 0.42 -7.72 6.62
N HIS A 45 1.16 -8.71 6.09
CA HIS A 45 2.37 -9.20 6.75
C HIS A 45 3.59 -8.30 6.44
N PRO A 46 4.35 -7.82 7.44
CA PRO A 46 5.45 -6.85 7.23
C PRO A 46 6.53 -7.30 6.24
N ALA A 47 6.83 -8.60 6.19
CA ALA A 47 7.80 -9.15 5.24
C ALA A 47 7.30 -9.05 3.78
N VAL A 48 6.00 -9.25 3.55
CA VAL A 48 5.37 -9.11 2.22
C VAL A 48 5.37 -7.65 1.80
N HIS A 49 5.01 -6.75 2.73
CA HIS A 49 5.08 -5.31 2.52
C HIS A 49 6.47 -4.86 2.06
N THR A 50 7.51 -5.23 2.82
CA THR A 50 8.89 -4.86 2.50
C THR A 50 9.32 -5.40 1.13
N LEU A 51 8.97 -6.64 0.82
CA LEU A 51 9.29 -7.25 -0.48
C LEU A 51 8.62 -6.52 -1.64
N ILE A 52 7.34 -6.16 -1.51
CA ILE A 52 6.61 -5.46 -2.57
C ILE A 52 7.15 -4.03 -2.75
N CYS A 53 7.43 -3.31 -1.67
CA CYS A 53 8.12 -2.02 -1.74
C CYS A 53 9.47 -2.16 -2.46
N GLN A 54 10.29 -3.16 -2.09
CA GLN A 54 11.56 -3.43 -2.76
C GLN A 54 11.37 -3.73 -4.26
N CYS A 55 10.31 -4.42 -4.65
CA CYS A 55 10.01 -4.70 -6.05
C CYS A 55 9.65 -3.44 -6.85
N LEU A 56 8.99 -2.45 -6.23
CA LEU A 56 8.54 -1.22 -6.88
C LEU A 56 9.62 -0.13 -6.90
N PHE A 57 10.33 0.04 -5.79
CA PHE A 57 11.33 1.11 -5.64
C PHE A 57 12.71 0.73 -6.20
N GLN A 58 12.94 -0.53 -6.57
CA GLN A 58 14.20 -0.93 -7.18
C GLN A 58 14.27 -0.46 -8.64
N LEU A 59 15.07 0.58 -8.88
CA LEU A 59 15.22 1.21 -10.19
C LEU A 59 16.13 0.43 -11.16
N GLY A 60 17.08 -0.35 -10.64
CA GLY A 60 18.11 -1.01 -11.43
C GLY A 60 19.14 -0.07 -12.03
N LYS A 61 19.85 -0.50 -13.07
CA LYS A 61 20.85 0.32 -13.77
C LYS A 61 20.17 1.35 -14.68
N ILE A 62 20.81 2.51 -14.83
CA ILE A 62 20.47 3.46 -15.89
C ILE A 62 21.07 2.91 -17.19
N CYS A 63 20.22 2.73 -18.19
CA CYS A 63 20.58 2.24 -19.51
C CYS A 63 20.44 3.38 -20.52
N ILE A 64 21.36 3.44 -21.48
CA ILE A 64 21.35 4.39 -22.58
C ILE A 64 21.24 3.56 -23.86
N ASP A 65 20.13 3.72 -24.57
CA ASP A 65 19.95 3.12 -25.89
C ASP A 65 20.37 4.12 -26.96
N SER A 66 21.54 3.86 -27.55
CA SER A 66 22.10 4.59 -28.69
C SER A 66 21.82 3.89 -30.02
N SER A 67 20.98 2.85 -30.05
CA SER A 67 20.72 2.05 -31.25
C SER A 67 19.67 2.67 -32.19
N SER A 68 18.91 3.66 -31.72
CA SER A 68 18.08 4.50 -32.58
C SER A 68 18.95 5.52 -33.31
N GLY A 69 19.20 5.31 -34.61
CA GLY A 69 19.95 6.23 -35.48
C GLY A 69 19.32 7.63 -35.70
N GLY A 70 18.47 8.10 -34.77
CA GLY A 70 17.97 9.46 -34.65
C GLY A 70 18.70 10.21 -33.52
N SER A 71 18.73 11.54 -33.59
CA SER A 71 19.62 12.42 -32.83
C SER A 71 19.39 12.52 -31.30
N SER A 72 18.83 11.52 -30.64
CA SER A 72 18.65 11.53 -29.19
C SER A 72 18.81 10.12 -28.62
N ASP A 73 19.80 9.96 -27.74
CA ASP A 73 19.93 8.78 -26.89
C ASP A 73 18.68 8.64 -26.01
N ARG A 74 18.10 7.44 -25.95
CA ARG A 74 17.00 7.15 -25.01
C ARG A 74 17.58 6.66 -23.69
N VAL A 75 17.35 7.41 -22.61
CA VAL A 75 17.74 7.02 -21.25
C VAL A 75 16.55 6.33 -20.57
N TYR A 76 16.75 5.13 -20.04
CA TYR A 76 15.71 4.39 -19.33
C TYR A 76 16.29 3.62 -18.14
N LEU A 77 15.42 3.20 -17.23
CA LEU A 77 15.78 2.36 -16.09
C LEU A 77 15.54 0.89 -16.45
N GLU A 78 16.55 0.04 -16.26
CA GLU A 78 16.54 -1.39 -16.62
C GLU A 78 15.32 -2.15 -16.06
N GLN A 79 14.77 -1.71 -14.93
CA GLN A 79 13.66 -2.37 -14.23
C GLN A 79 12.29 -1.74 -14.53
N ARG A 80 12.26 -0.63 -15.26
CA ARG A 80 11.03 0.07 -15.66
C ARG A 80 10.89 0.09 -17.17
N THR A 81 11.23 -1.02 -17.80
CA THR A 81 10.84 -1.30 -19.19
C THR A 81 9.33 -1.54 -19.24
N GLU A 82 8.69 -1.27 -20.38
CA GLU A 82 7.25 -1.54 -20.61
C GLU A 82 6.24 -0.63 -19.88
N TRP A 83 6.68 0.43 -19.17
CA TRP A 83 5.77 1.39 -18.53
C TRP A 83 4.98 2.25 -19.54
N GLU A 84 5.60 2.52 -20.68
CA GLU A 84 5.06 3.40 -21.73
C GLU A 84 4.26 2.62 -22.78
N GLU A 85 4.21 1.29 -22.69
CA GLU A 85 3.51 0.45 -23.66
C GLU A 85 2.01 0.38 -23.35
N PRO A 86 1.12 0.69 -24.32
CA PRO A 86 -0.31 0.47 -24.17
C PRO A 86 -0.61 -1.02 -23.88
N GLY A 87 -1.42 -1.31 -22.86
CA GLY A 87 -1.64 -2.68 -22.40
C GLY A 87 -0.48 -3.26 -21.57
N GLY A 88 0.55 -2.46 -21.29
CA GLY A 88 1.70 -2.85 -20.49
C GLY A 88 1.39 -3.06 -19.01
N VAL A 89 2.42 -3.45 -18.27
CA VAL A 89 2.32 -3.85 -16.85
C VAL A 89 1.68 -2.80 -15.95
N LEU A 90 1.87 -1.51 -16.25
CA LEU A 90 1.35 -0.43 -15.43
C LEU A 90 -0.18 -0.31 -15.51
N GLN A 91 -0.75 -0.51 -16.70
CA GLN A 91 -2.20 -0.55 -16.89
C GLN A 91 -2.81 -1.77 -16.20
N ALA A 92 -2.16 -2.93 -16.30
CA ALA A 92 -2.59 -4.14 -15.62
C ALA A 92 -2.54 -3.99 -14.08
N LEU A 93 -1.49 -3.38 -13.53
CA LEU A 93 -1.39 -3.08 -12.10
C LEU A 93 -2.48 -2.10 -11.66
N SER A 94 -2.73 -1.03 -12.42
CA SER A 94 -3.80 -0.08 -12.11
C SER A 94 -5.17 -0.77 -12.07
N TYR A 95 -5.44 -1.66 -13.03
CA TYR A 95 -6.67 -2.46 -13.06
C TYR A 95 -6.78 -3.39 -11.85
N GLU A 96 -5.73 -4.16 -11.53
CA GLU A 96 -5.76 -5.07 -10.38
C GLU A 96 -5.89 -4.34 -9.04
N LEU A 97 -5.24 -3.18 -8.87
CA LEU A 97 -5.42 -2.34 -7.68
C LEU A 97 -6.85 -1.81 -7.56
N GLY A 98 -7.46 -1.38 -8.68
CA GLY A 98 -8.85 -0.95 -8.71
C GLY A 98 -9.81 -2.07 -8.31
N ARG A 99 -9.63 -3.28 -8.87
CA ARG A 99 -10.39 -4.47 -8.54
C ARG A 99 -10.26 -4.86 -7.07
N LEU A 100 -9.03 -4.83 -6.53
CA LEU A 100 -8.78 -5.08 -5.11
C LEU A 100 -9.43 -4.02 -4.22
N GLY A 101 -9.44 -2.75 -4.64
CA GLY A 101 -10.15 -1.68 -3.96
C GLY A 101 -11.66 -1.94 -3.85
N GLU A 102 -12.28 -2.39 -4.94
CA GLU A 102 -13.71 -2.75 -4.96
C GLU A 102 -14.01 -3.92 -4.03
N GLN A 103 -13.19 -4.98 -4.09
CA GLN A 103 -13.33 -6.14 -3.22
C GLN A 103 -13.18 -5.76 -1.74
N LEU A 104 -12.17 -4.97 -1.39
CA LEU A 104 -11.89 -4.58 0.00
C LEU A 104 -12.94 -3.60 0.57
N GLU A 105 -13.61 -2.84 -0.29
CA GLU A 105 -14.74 -2.00 0.12
C GLU A 105 -15.92 -2.84 0.60
N GLU A 106 -16.12 -4.03 0.03
CA GLU A 106 -17.12 -5.02 0.48
C GLU A 106 -16.65 -5.83 1.70
N THR A 107 -15.34 -5.93 1.95
CA THR A 107 -14.75 -6.71 3.06
C THR A 107 -13.96 -5.83 4.05
N PRO A 108 -14.64 -5.07 4.93
CA PRO A 108 -14.01 -4.07 5.82
C PRO A 108 -13.15 -4.66 6.96
N ARG A 109 -12.86 -5.97 6.97
CA ARG A 109 -12.01 -6.59 8.00
C ARG A 109 -10.53 -6.61 7.63
N GLU A 110 -10.18 -6.36 6.37
CA GLU A 110 -8.83 -6.51 5.83
C GLU A 110 -8.10 -5.16 5.62
N HIS A 111 -8.22 -4.25 6.59
CA HIS A 111 -7.61 -2.92 6.49
C HIS A 111 -6.07 -2.95 6.44
N ASP A 112 -5.43 -3.99 6.94
CA ASP A 112 -3.96 -4.11 6.91
C ASP A 112 -3.44 -4.24 5.47
N ALA A 113 -4.21 -4.83 4.56
CA ALA A 113 -3.88 -4.88 3.14
C ALA A 113 -4.03 -3.51 2.46
N VAL A 114 -4.96 -2.68 2.95
CA VAL A 114 -5.25 -1.35 2.39
C VAL A 114 -4.04 -0.42 2.53
N LEU A 115 -3.25 -0.55 3.59
CA LEU A 115 -2.02 0.23 3.75
C LEU A 115 -1.06 0.01 2.58
N LEU A 116 -0.69 -1.24 2.33
CA LEU A 116 0.23 -1.58 1.26
C LEU A 116 -0.35 -1.21 -0.12
N LEU A 117 -1.61 -1.56 -0.38
CA LEU A 117 -2.24 -1.29 -1.68
C LEU A 117 -2.41 0.21 -1.95
N GLY A 118 -2.72 0.98 -0.90
CA GLY A 118 -2.80 2.44 -0.95
C GLY A 118 -1.45 3.09 -1.26
N GLU A 119 -0.38 2.66 -0.59
CA GLU A 119 0.98 3.12 -0.88
C GLU A 119 1.40 2.81 -2.32
N ILE A 120 1.12 1.59 -2.81
CA ILE A 120 1.42 1.19 -4.18
C ILE A 120 0.64 2.06 -5.17
N ALA A 121 -0.66 2.24 -4.95
CA ALA A 121 -1.51 3.05 -5.82
C ALA A 121 -1.05 4.51 -5.84
N ALA A 122 -0.74 5.09 -4.67
CA ALA A 122 -0.21 6.44 -4.58
C ALA A 122 1.12 6.54 -5.34
N TYR A 123 2.08 5.65 -5.08
CA TYR A 123 3.35 5.63 -5.78
C TYR A 123 3.19 5.56 -7.30
N LEU A 124 2.35 4.65 -7.81
CA LEU A 124 2.15 4.48 -9.24
C LEU A 124 1.39 5.66 -9.89
N ALA A 125 0.73 6.53 -9.12
CA ALA A 125 -0.02 7.67 -9.64
C ALA A 125 0.84 8.68 -10.41
N ASP A 126 2.14 8.75 -10.12
CA ASP A 126 3.09 9.62 -10.83
C ASP A 126 3.27 9.21 -12.31
N TRP A 127 2.98 7.94 -12.64
CA TRP A 127 3.16 7.38 -13.99
C TRP A 127 1.86 6.90 -14.62
N ALA A 128 0.89 6.46 -13.80
CA ALA A 128 -0.44 6.07 -14.23
C ALA A 128 -1.49 6.90 -13.48
N PRO A 129 -2.02 7.97 -14.09
CA PRO A 129 -3.02 8.83 -13.44
C PRO A 129 -4.26 8.09 -12.92
N ALA A 130 -4.62 6.95 -13.54
CA ALA A 130 -5.71 6.08 -13.07
C ALA A 130 -5.48 5.54 -11.65
N CYS A 131 -4.23 5.34 -11.23
CA CYS A 131 -3.89 4.90 -9.87
C CYS A 131 -4.20 5.95 -8.81
N ASN A 132 -4.28 7.25 -9.16
CA ASN A 132 -4.66 8.30 -8.21
C ASN A 132 -6.07 8.06 -7.66
N ALA A 133 -7.05 7.79 -8.53
CA ALA A 133 -8.42 7.52 -8.12
C ALA A 133 -8.50 6.29 -7.20
N VAL A 134 -7.65 5.28 -7.46
CA VAL A 134 -7.56 4.08 -6.63
C VAL A 134 -6.95 4.38 -5.26
N ALA A 135 -5.87 5.18 -5.21
CA ALA A 135 -5.27 5.62 -3.96
C ALA A 135 -6.26 6.41 -3.09
N LEU A 136 -6.98 7.37 -3.68
CA LEU A 136 -8.01 8.14 -2.99
C LEU A 136 -9.19 7.27 -2.52
N ARG A 137 -9.52 6.19 -3.25
CA ARG A 137 -10.51 5.20 -2.79
C ARG A 137 -10.03 4.51 -1.51
N PHE A 138 -8.79 4.03 -1.46
CA PHE A 138 -8.20 3.45 -0.25
C PHE A 138 -8.13 4.45 0.92
N ALA A 139 -7.83 5.71 0.63
CA ALA A 139 -7.85 6.79 1.60
C ALA A 139 -9.24 6.98 2.21
N ALA A 140 -10.27 7.05 1.36
CA ALA A 140 -11.66 7.20 1.79
C ALA A 140 -12.12 5.99 2.63
N MET A 141 -11.77 4.77 2.22
CA MET A 141 -12.09 3.55 2.98
C MET A 141 -11.52 3.57 4.39
N THR A 142 -10.24 3.93 4.54
CA THR A 142 -9.57 3.96 5.85
C THR A 142 -10.02 5.14 6.71
N SER A 143 -10.31 6.30 6.11
CA SER A 143 -10.96 7.42 6.80
C SER A 143 -12.32 7.02 7.37
N ARG A 144 -13.21 6.41 6.57
CA ARG A 144 -14.52 5.95 7.05
C ARG A 144 -14.41 4.90 8.14
N ALA A 145 -13.48 3.95 7.99
CA ALA A 145 -13.21 2.96 9.03
C ALA A 145 -12.75 3.60 10.34
N ALA A 146 -11.91 4.65 10.27
CA ALA A 146 -11.50 5.42 11.44
C ALA A 146 -12.66 6.20 12.07
N ASP A 147 -13.54 6.80 11.25
CA ASP A 147 -14.75 7.49 11.71
C ASP A 147 -15.69 6.52 12.47
N HIS A 148 -15.86 5.28 11.97
CA HIS A 148 -16.68 4.27 12.63
C HIS A 148 -16.14 3.81 14.00
N LEU A 149 -14.86 4.01 14.28
CA LEU A 149 -14.28 3.72 15.60
C LEU A 149 -14.59 4.81 16.63
N GLU A 150 -14.93 6.03 16.22
CA GLU A 150 -15.16 7.18 17.11
C GLU A 150 -16.22 6.87 18.17
N GLN A 151 -17.36 6.32 17.73
CA GLN A 151 -18.45 5.96 18.65
C GLN A 151 -18.03 4.88 19.66
N GLN A 152 -17.18 3.94 19.25
CA GLN A 152 -16.67 2.87 20.12
C GLN A 152 -15.67 3.44 21.14
N VAL A 153 -14.83 4.39 20.74
CA VAL A 153 -13.90 5.10 21.62
C VAL A 153 -14.66 5.87 22.69
N GLU A 154 -15.67 6.66 22.32
CA GLU A 154 -16.46 7.43 23.28
C GLU A 154 -17.28 6.54 24.23
N THR A 155 -17.78 5.41 23.74
CA THR A 155 -18.47 4.42 24.59
C THR A 155 -17.52 3.78 25.61
N ALA A 156 -16.30 3.42 25.18
CA ALA A 156 -15.28 2.83 26.06
C ALA A 156 -14.84 3.83 27.14
N LYS A 157 -14.66 5.10 26.75
CA LYS A 157 -14.34 6.22 27.65
C LYS A 157 -15.43 6.46 28.69
N GLY A 158 -16.70 6.51 28.27
CA GLY A 158 -17.84 6.67 29.19
C GLY A 158 -18.03 5.48 30.15
N SER A 159 -17.52 4.30 29.78
CA SER A 159 -17.59 3.07 30.57
C SER A 159 -16.35 2.81 31.45
N GLY A 160 -15.33 3.68 31.41
CA GLY A 160 -14.07 3.51 32.15
C GLY A 160 -13.21 2.32 31.68
N GLN A 161 -13.32 1.92 30.42
CA GLN A 161 -12.57 0.79 29.85
C GLN A 161 -11.27 1.26 29.18
N ASP A 162 -10.34 1.79 29.97
CA ASP A 162 -9.13 2.49 29.48
C ASP A 162 -8.30 1.65 28.49
N ALA A 163 -8.08 0.36 28.77
CA ALA A 163 -7.32 -0.53 27.88
C ALA A 163 -8.00 -0.75 26.53
N VAL A 164 -9.34 -0.82 26.51
CA VAL A 164 -10.12 -0.94 25.27
C VAL A 164 -10.08 0.37 24.49
N GLN A 165 -10.24 1.49 25.20
CA GLN A 165 -10.13 2.83 24.62
C GLN A 165 -8.78 3.03 23.92
N GLN A 166 -7.66 2.75 24.62
CA GLN A 166 -6.31 2.89 24.06
C GLN A 166 -6.12 2.05 22.80
N ARG A 167 -6.60 0.79 22.80
CA ARG A 167 -6.53 -0.10 21.63
C ARG A 167 -7.32 0.45 20.45
N LEU A 168 -8.52 0.97 20.68
CA LEU A 168 -9.36 1.57 19.65
C LEU A 168 -8.73 2.84 19.08
N GLN A 169 -8.17 3.70 19.94
CA GLN A 169 -7.46 4.93 19.55
C GLN A 169 -6.21 4.62 18.72
N ALA A 170 -5.41 3.62 19.11
CA ALA A 170 -4.25 3.18 18.33
C ALA A 170 -4.66 2.70 16.93
N ARG A 171 -5.75 1.91 16.85
CA ARG A 171 -6.30 1.45 15.56
C ARG A 171 -6.83 2.61 14.72
N GLN A 172 -7.54 3.55 15.33
CA GLN A 172 -8.04 4.73 14.65
C GLN A 172 -6.89 5.58 14.09
N CYS A 173 -5.85 5.82 14.88
CA CYS A 173 -4.65 6.53 14.47
C CYS A 173 -3.96 5.84 13.28
N HIS A 174 -3.82 4.50 13.33
CA HIS A 174 -3.26 3.71 12.24
C HIS A 174 -4.05 3.87 10.93
N LEU A 175 -5.38 3.84 10.99
CA LEU A 175 -6.24 4.03 9.82
C LEU A 175 -6.14 5.46 9.24
N ARG A 176 -6.05 6.49 10.10
CA ARG A 176 -5.84 7.88 9.64
C ARG A 176 -4.48 8.09 8.98
N MET A 177 -3.42 7.51 9.55
CA MET A 177 -2.09 7.53 8.93
C MET A 177 -2.10 6.81 7.59
N THR A 178 -2.80 5.69 7.48
CA THR A 178 -2.96 4.98 6.20
C THR A 178 -3.65 5.85 5.15
N SER A 179 -4.73 6.54 5.55
CA SER A 179 -5.42 7.49 4.68
C SER A 179 -4.50 8.62 4.22
N LEU A 180 -3.70 9.17 5.12
CA LEU A 180 -2.72 10.22 4.79
C LEU A 180 -1.66 9.73 3.79
N LEU A 181 -1.16 8.50 3.95
CA LEU A 181 -0.18 7.91 3.03
C LEU A 181 -0.73 7.72 1.61
N CYS A 182 -2.03 7.47 1.48
CA CYS A 182 -2.69 7.37 0.17
C CYS A 182 -2.75 8.73 -0.57
N HIS A 183 -2.50 9.86 0.10
CA HIS A 183 -2.48 11.20 -0.50
C HIS A 183 -1.06 11.68 -0.87
N THR A 184 -0.01 10.90 -0.64
CA THR A 184 1.38 11.40 -0.74
C THR A 184 1.84 11.74 -2.16
N ASN A 185 1.18 11.18 -3.18
CA ASN A 185 1.57 11.33 -4.59
C ASN A 185 0.35 11.69 -5.45
N GLY A 186 0.60 12.34 -6.59
CA GLY A 186 -0.44 12.96 -7.42
C GLY A 186 -0.87 14.37 -6.96
N PRO A 187 -1.95 14.94 -7.51
CA PRO A 187 -2.44 16.26 -7.12
C PRO A 187 -2.77 16.33 -5.62
N LEU A 188 -2.11 17.26 -4.93
CA LEU A 188 -2.19 17.43 -3.48
C LEU A 188 -3.54 18.01 -3.06
N ASP A 189 -4.28 17.29 -2.24
CA ASP A 189 -5.37 17.83 -1.43
C ASP A 189 -4.83 18.24 -0.06
N ALA A 190 -4.22 19.43 0.00
CA ALA A 190 -3.60 19.94 1.22
C ALA A 190 -4.61 20.08 2.37
N ALA A 191 -5.89 20.37 2.08
CA ALA A 191 -6.91 20.52 3.10
C ALA A 191 -7.22 19.17 3.77
N ALA A 192 -7.45 18.12 2.98
CA ALA A 192 -7.68 16.77 3.50
C ALA A 192 -6.47 16.25 4.28
N MET A 193 -5.26 16.45 3.76
CA MET A 193 -4.02 16.04 4.44
C MET A 193 -3.84 16.75 5.79
N LEU A 194 -4.02 18.07 5.84
CA LEU A 194 -3.92 18.83 7.09
C LEU A 194 -4.95 18.36 8.12
N GLN A 195 -6.19 18.10 7.69
CA GLN A 195 -7.23 17.56 8.57
C GLN A 195 -6.82 16.21 9.16
N LEU A 196 -6.31 15.29 8.33
CA LEU A 196 -5.82 13.98 8.77
C LEU A 196 -4.63 14.11 9.74
N MET A 197 -3.67 15.00 9.45
CA MET A 197 -2.52 15.26 10.33
C MET A 197 -2.96 15.77 11.70
N VAL A 198 -3.92 16.70 11.75
CA VAL A 198 -4.49 17.20 13.02
C VAL A 198 -5.15 16.06 13.79
N GLN A 199 -5.96 15.23 13.12
CA GLN A 199 -6.61 14.08 13.76
C GLN A 199 -5.61 13.05 14.32
N VAL A 200 -4.55 12.75 13.58
CA VAL A 200 -3.45 11.87 14.02
C VAL A 200 -2.75 12.46 15.24
N GLN A 201 -2.42 13.76 15.21
CA GLN A 201 -1.76 14.44 16.32
C GLN A 201 -2.63 14.43 17.58
N HIS A 202 -3.93 14.70 17.45
CA HIS A 202 -4.86 14.61 18.58
C HIS A 202 -4.88 13.20 19.18
N ALA A 203 -4.97 12.15 18.36
CA ALA A 203 -4.93 10.77 18.84
C ALA A 203 -3.60 10.44 19.55
N ALA A 204 -2.47 10.93 19.04
CA ALA A 204 -1.15 10.72 19.66
C ALA A 204 -0.98 11.43 21.01
N CYS A 205 -1.57 12.61 21.19
CA CYS A 205 -1.56 13.33 22.46
C CYS A 205 -2.24 12.53 23.59
N PHE A 206 -3.30 11.78 23.29
CA PHE A 206 -4.00 10.96 24.29
C PHE A 206 -3.31 9.62 24.59
N MET A 207 -2.42 9.14 23.72
CA MET A 207 -1.60 7.94 23.99
C MET A 207 -0.42 8.22 24.94
N ASN A 208 0.00 9.48 25.06
CA ASN A 208 1.20 9.90 25.80
C ASN A 208 0.90 10.50 27.18
N ASP A 209 -0.34 10.44 27.69
CA ASP A 209 -0.66 10.99 29.00
C ASP A 209 -0.03 10.13 30.12
N PRO A 210 1.00 10.63 30.85
CA PRO A 210 1.79 9.82 31.79
C PRO A 210 1.10 9.64 33.15
N VAL A 211 -0.19 9.94 33.28
CA VAL A 211 -0.92 9.89 34.56
C VAL A 211 -1.32 8.46 34.99
N GLN A 212 -1.00 7.43 34.20
CA GLN A 212 -1.26 6.02 34.56
C GLN A 212 -0.01 5.14 34.45
N ARG A 213 1.03 5.43 35.25
CA ARG A 213 2.06 4.45 35.64
C ARG A 213 2.19 4.40 37.15
#